data_AF-A0A7C1C3H5-F1
#
_entry.id   AF-A0A7C1C3H5-F1
#
_cell.length_a   1.000
_cell.length_b   1.000
_cell.length_c   1.000
_cell.angle_alpha   90.00
_cell.angle_beta   90.00
_cell.angle_gamma   90.00
#
_symmetry.space_group_name_H-M   'P 1'
#
loop_
_entity.id
_entity.type
_entity.pdbx_description
1 polymer ?
#
loop_
_entity_poly.entity_id
_entity_poly.type
_entity_poly.pdbx_seq_one_letter_code
_entity_poly.pdbx_strand_id
1 'polypeptide(L)' 'MKRKPKTSRHKITLFQIAGLEFFYPRLAPGGIIIIHDYNPDWPGIMKAVDDFAATIPEPLIVMPDQDSSVMV' A
#
# COMPACT_ATOMS: atom_id res chain seq x y z
N MET A 1 5.41 -4.70 -21.54
CA MET A 1 4.72 -5.02 -20.28
C MET A 1 3.24 -5.30 -20.56
N LYS A 2 2.75 -6.55 -20.41
CA LYS A 2 1.33 -6.87 -20.71
C LYS A 2 0.47 -6.46 -19.51
N ARG A 3 -0.48 -5.54 -19.70
CA ARG A 3 -1.41 -5.08 -18.66
C ARG A 3 -2.22 -6.25 -18.10
N LYS A 4 -2.15 -6.50 -16.79
CA LYS A 4 -2.97 -7.54 -16.14
C LYS A 4 -4.48 -7.21 -16.24
N PRO A 5 -5.35 -8.24 -16.38
CA PRO A 5 -6.79 -8.08 -16.61
C PRO A 5 -7.50 -7.34 -15.46
N LYS A 6 -8.55 -6.55 -15.77
CA LYS A 6 -9.27 -5.67 -14.81
C LYS A 6 -9.79 -6.40 -13.55
N THR A 7 -10.17 -7.68 -13.67
CA THR A 7 -10.65 -8.52 -12.57
C THR A 7 -9.56 -8.86 -11.54
N SER A 8 -8.29 -8.86 -11.93
CA SER A 8 -7.16 -9.08 -11.01
C SER A 8 -6.85 -7.84 -10.17
N ARG A 9 -7.22 -6.63 -10.64
CA ARG A 9 -6.88 -5.36 -9.98
C ARG A 9 -7.68 -5.12 -8.69
N HIS A 10 -8.97 -5.48 -8.69
CA HIS A 10 -9.82 -5.37 -7.50
C HIS A 10 -9.38 -6.33 -6.38
N LYS A 11 -8.90 -7.52 -6.75
CA LYS A 11 -8.39 -8.50 -5.78
C LYS A 11 -7.11 -8.02 -5.08
N ILE A 12 -6.22 -7.34 -5.82
CA ILE A 12 -4.98 -6.77 -5.26
C ILE A 12 -5.30 -5.70 -4.23
N THR A 13 -6.21 -4.78 -4.54
CA THR A 13 -6.62 -3.71 -3.61
C THR A 13 -7.16 -4.28 -2.30
N LEU A 14 -8.09 -5.24 -2.38
CA LEU A 14 -8.68 -5.86 -1.19
C LEU A 14 -7.65 -6.64 -0.36
N PHE A 15 -6.74 -7.36 -1.02
CA PHE A 15 -5.67 -8.08 -0.32
C PHE A 15 -4.73 -7.12 0.42
N GLN A 16 -4.36 -6.01 -0.22
CA GLN A 16 -3.47 -5.03 0.38
C GLN A 16 -4.11 -4.36 1.60
N ILE A 17 -5.39 -3.96 1.50
CA ILE A 17 -6.15 -3.42 2.64
C ILE A 17 -6.19 -4.42 3.79
N ALA A 18 -6.55 -5.68 3.52
CA ALA A 18 -6.64 -6.71 4.56
C ALA A 18 -5.29 -6.95 5.27
N GLY A 19 -4.18 -6.88 4.53
CA GLY A 19 -2.83 -6.96 5.11
C GLY A 19 -2.55 -5.79 6.05
N LEU A 20 -2.83 -4.57 5.62
CA LEU A 20 -2.60 -3.36 6.43
C LEU A 20 -3.46 -3.36 7.70
N GLU A 21 -4.76 -3.66 7.59
CA GLU A 21 -5.67 -3.79 8.73
C GLU A 21 -5.24 -4.87 9.72
N PHE A 22 -4.58 -5.93 9.24
CA PHE A 22 -4.04 -6.98 10.11
C PHE A 22 -2.73 -6.58 10.78
N PHE A 23 -1.75 -6.05 10.04
CA PHE A 23 -0.41 -5.83 10.58
C PHE A 23 -0.25 -4.52 11.34
N TYR A 24 -0.88 -3.43 10.87
CA TYR A 24 -0.74 -2.11 11.45
C TYR A 24 -1.09 -2.05 12.96
N PRO A 25 -2.23 -2.58 13.46
CA PRO A 25 -2.53 -2.55 14.90
C PRO A 25 -1.61 -3.46 15.75
N ARG A 26 -0.76 -4.28 15.13
CA ARG A 26 0.23 -5.16 15.79
C ARG A 26 1.64 -4.58 15.74
N LEU A 27 1.81 -3.41 15.13
CA LEU A 27 3.09 -2.75 15.01
C LEU A 27 3.57 -2.31 16.40
N ALA A 28 4.82 -2.65 16.73
CA ALA A 28 5.43 -2.15 17.95
C ALA A 28 5.56 -0.62 17.88
N PRO A 29 5.61 0.11 19.01
CA PRO A 29 5.87 1.55 18.99
C PRO A 29 7.16 1.88 18.22
N GLY A 30 7.05 2.77 17.22
CA GLY A 30 8.17 3.12 16.34
C GLY A 30 8.51 2.07 15.27
N GLY A 31 7.71 1.01 15.15
CA GLY A 31 7.78 0.08 14.03
C GLY A 31 7.36 0.75 12.74
N ILE A 32 7.74 0.13 11.62
CA ILE A 32 7.54 0.67 10.28
C ILE A 32 6.93 -0.40 9.38
N ILE A 33 5.96 -0.04 8.55
CA ILE A 33 5.47 -0.87 7.45
C ILE A 33 5.93 -0.25 6.13
N ILE A 34 6.64 -1.03 5.32
CA ILE A 34 7.09 -0.64 3.98
C ILE A 34 6.22 -1.34 2.94
N ILE A 35 5.68 -0.55 2.01
CA ILE A 35 4.81 -1.02 0.94
C ILE A 35 5.49 -0.68 -0.38
N HIS A 36 5.89 -1.71 -1.13
CA HIS A 36 6.51 -1.56 -2.45
C HIS A 36 5.47 -1.25 -3.54
N ASP A 37 5.95 -0.81 -4.70
CA ASP A 37 5.16 -0.62 -5.93
C ASP A 37 4.03 0.44 -5.78
N TYR A 38 4.21 1.45 -4.92
CA TYR A 38 3.33 2.60 -4.84
C TYR A 38 3.60 3.55 -6.03
N ASN A 39 3.15 3.12 -7.21
CA ASN A 39 3.34 3.88 -8.44
C ASN A 39 2.16 3.66 -9.42
N PRO A 40 2.02 4.53 -10.46
CA PRO A 40 0.89 4.48 -11.40
C PRO A 40 0.76 3.19 -12.22
N ASP A 41 1.80 2.34 -12.29
CA ASP A 41 1.68 1.02 -12.93
C ASP A 41 0.84 0.04 -12.09
N TRP A 42 0.73 0.29 -10.79
CA TRP A 42 -0.03 -0.49 -9.82
C TRP A 42 -1.13 0.34 -9.10
N PRO A 43 -2.13 0.84 -9.83
CA PRO A 43 -3.15 1.72 -9.26
C PRO A 43 -4.01 1.05 -8.17
N GLY A 44 -4.06 -0.28 -8.15
CA GLY A 44 -4.75 -1.02 -7.10
C GLY A 44 -4.02 -1.00 -5.75
N ILE A 45 -2.67 -0.94 -5.77
CA ILE A 45 -1.84 -0.77 -4.57
C ILE A 45 -1.98 0.66 -4.08
N MET A 46 -1.78 1.65 -4.97
CA MET A 46 -1.93 3.06 -4.62
C MET A 46 -3.27 3.33 -3.92
N LYS A 47 -4.38 2.88 -4.52
CA LYS A 47 -5.71 3.05 -3.93
C LYS A 47 -5.82 2.40 -2.54
N ALA A 48 -5.31 1.18 -2.38
CA ALA A 48 -5.38 0.49 -1.08
C ALA A 48 -4.60 1.24 0.01
N VAL A 49 -3.41 1.73 -0.32
CA VAL A 49 -2.58 2.50 0.60
C VAL A 49 -3.24 3.84 0.93
N ASP A 50 -3.73 4.57 -0.07
CA ASP A 50 -4.38 5.87 0.11
C ASP A 50 -5.65 5.75 0.97
N ASP A 51 -6.50 4.75 0.67
CA ASP A 51 -7.71 4.45 1.43
C ASP A 51 -7.36 4.13 2.90
N PHE A 52 -6.32 3.32 3.14
CA PHE A 52 -5.90 2.94 4.50
C PHE A 52 -5.26 4.12 5.25
N ALA A 53 -4.40 4.89 4.59
CA ALA A 53 -3.72 6.04 5.19
C ALA A 53 -4.71 7.11 5.66
N ALA A 54 -5.85 7.26 5.00
CA ALA A 54 -6.92 8.16 5.44
C ALA A 54 -7.58 7.75 6.78
N THR A 55 -7.31 6.54 7.27
CA THR A 55 -7.88 5.99 8.52
C THR A 55 -6.94 6.07 9.72
N ILE A 56 -5.68 6.45 9.51
CA ILE A 56 -4.64 6.48 10.54
C ILE A 56 -4.04 7.90 10.68
N PRO A 57 -3.44 8.24 11.84
CA PRO A 57 -2.86 9.56 12.04
C PRO A 57 -1.47 9.73 11.40
N GLU A 58 -0.74 8.65 11.11
CA GLU A 58 0.62 8.72 10.56
C GLU A 58 0.60 9.14 9.08
N PRO A 59 1.52 10.03 8.67
CA PRO A 59 1.64 10.44 7.28
C PRO A 59 2.31 9.33 6.45
N LEU A 60 1.88 9.19 5.19
CA LEU A 60 2.64 8.42 4.22
C LEU A 60 3.95 9.12 3.87
N ILE A 61 5.06 8.41 4.03
CA ILE A 61 6.38 8.90 3.63
C ILE A 61 6.81 8.15 2.36
N VAL A 62 6.91 8.88 1.26
CA VAL A 62 7.38 8.34 -0.02
C VAL A 62 8.89 8.16 0.02
N MET A 63 9.36 6.97 -0.33
CA MET A 63 10.77 6.64 -0.45
C MET A 63 11.24 6.82 -1.89
N PRO A 64 12.43 7.42 -2.12
CA PRO A 64 12.99 7.60 -3.45
C PRO A 64 13.76 6.35 -3.92
N ASP A 65 13.11 5.19 -3.93
CA ASP A 65 13.63 3.95 -4.50
C ASP A 65 13.10 3.70 -5.93
N GLN A 66 13.67 2.70 -6.62
CA GLN A 66 13.45 2.46 -8.05
C GLN A 66 11.97 2.32 -8.44
N ASP A 67 11.17 1.68 -7.59
CA ASP A 67 9.77 1.35 -7.89
C ASP A 67 8.77 2.08 -6.97
N SER A 68 9.23 3.15 -6.29
CA SER A 68 8.45 4.00 -5.39
C SER A 68 7.74 3.22 -4.28
N SER A 69 8.41 3.10 -3.14
CA SER A 69 7.88 2.52 -1.93
C SER A 69 7.33 3.61 -1.02
N VAL A 70 6.38 3.24 -0.16
CA VAL A 70 5.82 4.12 0.87
C VAL A 70 5.95 3.50 2.23
N MET A 71 6.14 4.37 3.21
CA MET A 71 6.28 4.04 4.60
C MET A 71 5.10 4.57 5.39
N VAL A 72 4.53 3.71 6.22
CA VAL A 72 3.57 4.04 7.28
C VAL A 72 4.24 3.78 8.62
#